data_AF-A0AAD6N925-F1
#
_entry.id   AF-A0AAD6N925-F1
#
_cell.length_a   1.000
_cell.length_b   1.000
_cell.length_c   1.000
_cell.angle_alpha   90.00
_cell.angle_beta   90.00
_cell.angle_gamma   90.00
#
_symmetry.space_group_name_H-M   'P 1'
#
loop_
_entity.id
_entity.type
_entity.pdbx_description
1 polymer ?
#
loop_
_entity_poly.entity_id
_entity_poly.type
_entity_poly.pdbx_seq_one_letter_code
_entity_poly.pdbx_strand_id
1 'polypeptide(L)'
;MVKYYFYRGMLPENQQRLRDLIALAYQTARDRKLYPKAILIRDLWPMSLETSLTSTGRSNEHSSTSQGGIHKPDPLGWHVTLCFKDDVQLASNTHVASHGYVKGKGDLTFLQATHSGAKPDSHLKSNGKPVWPSEMELDVAPEIGYGHFPSAGSG
;
A
#
# COMPACT_ATOMS: atom_id res chain seq x y z
N MET A 1 14.65 -4.58 -10.48
CA MET A 1 13.24 -4.96 -10.55
C MET A 1 12.63 -4.91 -9.16
N VAL A 2 11.39 -4.43 -9.01
CA VAL A 2 10.70 -4.30 -7.72
C VAL A 2 9.59 -5.35 -7.66
N LYS A 3 9.49 -6.10 -6.57
CA LYS A 3 8.39 -7.04 -6.32
C LYS A 3 7.26 -6.33 -5.58
N TYR A 4 6.04 -6.48 -6.06
CA TYR A 4 4.85 -5.93 -5.41
C TYR A 4 4.05 -7.08 -4.82
N TYR A 5 3.73 -6.97 -3.55
CA TYR A 5 3.02 -7.98 -2.79
C TYR A 5 1.67 -7.41 -2.35
N PHE A 6 0.69 -8.31 -2.29
CA PHE A 6 -0.61 -8.10 -1.66
C PHE A 6 -0.81 -9.22 -0.64
N TYR A 7 -1.63 -8.99 0.38
CA TYR A 7 -2.06 -10.12 1.20
C TYR A 7 -2.81 -11.14 0.33
N ARG A 8 -2.67 -12.43 0.66
CA ARG A 8 -3.31 -13.50 -0.11
C ARG A 8 -4.81 -13.28 -0.29
N GLY A 9 -5.29 -13.38 -1.52
CA GLY A 9 -6.68 -13.12 -1.91
C GLY A 9 -7.05 -11.63 -1.99
N MET A 10 -6.07 -10.70 -1.89
CA MET A 10 -6.27 -9.25 -2.00
C MET A 10 -5.62 -8.64 -3.24
N LEU A 11 -5.05 -9.47 -4.13
CA LEU A 11 -4.57 -9.00 -5.42
C LEU A 11 -5.78 -8.50 -6.26
N PRO A 12 -5.77 -7.25 -6.75
CA PRO A 12 -6.87 -6.72 -7.57
C PRO A 12 -7.04 -7.50 -8.88
N GLU A 13 -8.28 -7.92 -9.18
CA GLU A 13 -8.63 -8.55 -10.46
C GLU A 13 -8.65 -7.55 -11.62
N ASN A 14 -9.03 -6.30 -11.33
CA ASN A 14 -9.02 -5.22 -12.31
C ASN A 14 -7.57 -4.76 -12.59
N GLN A 15 -7.10 -4.99 -13.81
CA GLN A 15 -5.73 -4.65 -14.20
C GLN A 15 -5.42 -3.16 -14.15
N GLN A 16 -6.37 -2.27 -14.46
CA GLN A 16 -6.14 -0.83 -14.36
C GLN A 16 -5.90 -0.45 -12.90
N ARG A 17 -6.75 -0.95 -12.02
CA ARG A 17 -6.62 -0.72 -10.59
C ARG A 17 -5.30 -1.26 -10.02
N LEU A 18 -4.87 -2.44 -10.46
CA LEU A 18 -3.56 -2.99 -10.12
C LEU A 18 -2.43 -2.05 -10.55
N ARG A 19 -2.46 -1.56 -11.80
CA ARG A 19 -1.46 -0.61 -12.32
C ARG A 19 -1.43 0.68 -11.50
N ASP A 20 -2.59 1.24 -11.17
CA ASP A 20 -2.69 2.49 -10.41
C ASP A 20 -2.12 2.32 -8.99
N LEU A 21 -2.41 1.20 -8.32
CA LEU A 21 -1.88 0.90 -6.99
C LEU A 21 -0.36 0.69 -7.00
N ILE A 22 0.17 -0.01 -8.01
CA ILE A 22 1.61 -0.23 -8.17
C ILE A 22 2.31 1.11 -8.47
N ALA A 23 1.73 1.96 -9.31
CA ALA A 23 2.23 3.30 -9.59
C ALA A 23 2.24 4.19 -8.33
N LEU A 24 1.16 4.18 -7.54
CA LEU A 24 1.08 4.91 -6.27
C LEU A 24 2.12 4.40 -5.27
N ALA A 25 2.25 3.08 -5.14
CA ALA A 25 3.19 2.44 -4.23
C ALA A 25 4.65 2.78 -4.58
N TYR A 26 4.97 2.78 -5.88
CA TYR A 26 6.29 3.18 -6.37
C TYR A 26 6.57 4.66 -6.10
N GLN A 27 5.62 5.56 -6.43
CA GLN A 27 5.75 6.99 -6.15
C GLN A 27 5.95 7.26 -4.65
N THR A 28 5.17 6.60 -3.79
CA THR A 28 5.28 6.73 -2.34
C THR A 28 6.67 6.30 -1.87
N ALA A 29 7.21 5.17 -2.33
CA ALA A 29 8.54 4.74 -1.95
C ALA A 29 9.65 5.68 -2.49
N ARG A 30 9.45 6.27 -3.67
CA ARG A 30 10.39 7.21 -4.29
C ARG A 30 10.39 8.61 -3.68
N ASP A 31 9.39 8.98 -2.89
CA ASP A 31 9.31 10.28 -2.21
C ASP A 31 10.60 10.62 -1.44
N ARG A 32 11.17 9.63 -0.74
CA ARG A 32 12.47 9.76 -0.04
C ARG A 32 13.70 9.40 -0.88
N LYS A 33 13.58 9.38 -2.22
CA LYS A 33 14.60 8.88 -3.17
C LYS A 33 15.07 7.43 -2.91
N LEU A 34 14.25 6.63 -2.23
CA LEU A 34 14.59 5.25 -1.90
C LEU A 34 14.49 4.35 -3.15
N TYR A 35 15.22 3.25 -3.16
CA TYR A 35 15.21 2.26 -4.24
C TYR A 35 14.56 0.97 -3.73
N PRO A 36 13.23 0.89 -3.68
CA PRO A 36 12.55 -0.28 -3.13
C PRO A 36 12.87 -1.52 -3.98
N LYS A 37 13.01 -2.66 -3.30
CA LYS A 37 13.10 -4.00 -3.91
C LYS A 37 11.82 -4.79 -3.72
N ALA A 38 11.13 -4.55 -2.61
CA ALA A 38 9.84 -5.16 -2.29
C ALA A 38 8.89 -4.11 -1.73
N ILE A 39 7.64 -4.12 -2.18
CA ILE A 39 6.58 -3.27 -1.63
C ILE A 39 5.35 -4.13 -1.36
N LEU A 40 4.88 -4.15 -0.12
CA LEU A 40 3.61 -4.73 0.29
C LEU A 40 2.55 -3.61 0.28
N ILE A 41 1.62 -3.70 -0.67
CA ILE A 41 0.48 -2.78 -0.77
C ILE A 41 -0.60 -3.30 0.17
N ARG A 42 -0.87 -2.53 1.23
CA ARG A 42 -1.78 -2.96 2.29
C ARG A 42 -3.13 -2.27 2.10
N ASP A 43 -4.14 -3.10 1.89
CA ASP A 43 -5.53 -2.73 2.13
C ASP A 43 -5.91 -3.15 3.55
N LEU A 44 -6.53 -2.25 4.30
CA LEU A 44 -7.28 -2.57 5.51
C LEU A 44 -8.46 -1.58 5.58
N TRP A 45 -9.66 -1.97 5.13
CA TRP A 45 -10.77 -2.41 6.01
C TRP A 45 -12.15 -2.37 5.30
N PRO A 46 -13.01 -3.41 5.46
CA PRO A 46 -14.13 -3.24 6.40
C PRO A 46 -14.39 -4.43 7.38
N MET A 47 -14.63 -4.04 8.63
CA MET A 47 -15.21 -4.53 9.95
C MET A 47 -15.66 -3.17 10.49
N SER A 48 -16.32 -2.38 9.64
CA SER A 48 -17.71 -2.32 9.95
C SER A 48 -18.32 -3.57 9.30
N LEU A 49 -18.90 -4.44 10.11
CA LEU A 49 -19.85 -5.46 9.64
C LEU A 49 -21.19 -4.81 9.22
N GLU A 50 -21.16 -3.51 8.92
CA GLU A 50 -22.28 -2.68 8.56
C GLU A 50 -21.82 -1.66 7.52
N THR A 51 -21.47 -2.14 6.33
CA THR A 51 -21.59 -1.35 5.11
C THR A 51 -22.29 -2.23 4.10
N SER A 52 -23.62 -2.19 4.23
CA SER A 52 -24.66 -2.33 3.23
C SER A 52 -24.33 -3.14 1.98
N LEU A 53 -25.24 -4.08 1.67
CA LEU A 53 -25.30 -5.04 0.57
C LEU A 53 -25.24 -4.45 -0.87
N THR A 54 -24.55 -3.34 -1.13
CA THR A 54 -24.50 -2.69 -2.45
C THR A 54 -23.12 -2.18 -2.89
N SER A 55 -22.01 -2.50 -2.20
CA SER A 55 -20.67 -2.15 -2.70
C SER A 55 -19.76 -3.38 -2.80
N THR A 56 -19.67 -3.93 -4.01
CA THR A 56 -18.81 -5.06 -4.40
C THR A 56 -17.32 -4.68 -4.59
N GLY A 57 -16.84 -3.60 -3.98
CA GLY A 57 -15.47 -3.12 -4.17
C GLY A 57 -14.68 -3.07 -2.87
N ARG A 58 -13.73 -4.01 -2.67
CA ARG A 58 -12.64 -3.79 -1.71
C ARG A 58 -11.80 -2.61 -2.22
N SER A 59 -11.62 -1.58 -1.41
CA SER A 59 -10.86 -0.37 -1.79
C SER A 59 -9.68 -0.16 -0.85
N ASN A 60 -8.47 -0.15 -1.44
CA ASN A 60 -7.20 0.03 -0.72
C ASN A 60 -7.04 1.41 -0.06
N GLU A 61 -7.71 2.43 -0.58
CA GLU A 61 -7.71 3.78 -0.02
C GLU A 61 -8.75 3.94 1.09
N HIS A 62 -8.32 4.59 2.17
CA HIS A 62 -9.14 4.92 3.33
C HIS A 62 -8.74 6.28 3.88
N SER A 63 -9.62 6.91 4.66
CA SER A 63 -9.43 8.27 5.16
C SER A 63 -9.13 8.31 6.66
N SER A 64 -8.66 7.22 7.24
CA SER A 64 -8.62 7.05 8.69
C SER A 64 -7.53 6.11 9.16
N THR A 65 -6.85 6.48 10.23
CA THR A 65 -5.66 5.77 10.73
C THR A 65 -5.92 5.25 12.14
N SER A 66 -5.29 4.12 12.50
CA SER A 66 -5.33 3.60 13.87
C SER A 66 -4.24 4.27 14.72
N GLN A 67 -4.65 5.01 15.75
CA GLN A 67 -3.75 5.62 16.74
C GLN A 67 -4.12 5.07 18.12
N GLY A 68 -3.20 4.33 18.75
CA GLY A 68 -3.47 3.67 20.04
C GLY A 68 -4.59 2.62 19.97
N GLY A 69 -4.79 1.98 18.81
CA GLY A 69 -5.87 1.01 18.59
C GLY A 69 -7.23 1.64 18.25
N ILE A 70 -7.37 2.96 18.37
CA ILE A 70 -8.60 3.69 18.02
C ILE A 70 -8.49 4.21 16.60
N HIS A 71 -9.53 3.99 15.80
CA HIS A 71 -9.61 4.51 14.44
C HIS A 71 -10.12 5.95 14.45
N LYS A 72 -9.37 6.87 13.85
CA LYS A 72 -9.75 8.28 13.73
C LYS A 72 -9.57 8.74 12.29
N PRO A 73 -10.33 9.76 11.84
CA PRO A 73 -10.06 10.41 10.57
C PRO A 73 -8.59 10.84 10.50
N ASP A 74 -7.93 10.51 9.39
CA ASP A 74 -6.57 10.93 9.13
C ASP A 74 -6.61 12.40 8.68
N PRO A 75 -5.88 13.31 9.35
CA PRO A 75 -5.93 14.73 9.04
C PRO A 75 -5.44 15.06 7.63
N LEU A 76 -4.67 14.17 7.01
CA LEU A 76 -4.15 14.32 5.65
C LEU A 76 -5.06 13.67 4.59
N GLY A 77 -6.16 13.02 5.01
CA GLY A 77 -7.22 12.53 4.14
C GLY A 77 -7.00 11.12 3.59
N TRP A 78 -7.48 10.90 2.36
CA TRP A 78 -7.49 9.61 1.70
C TRP A 78 -6.06 9.14 1.39
N HIS A 79 -5.78 7.88 1.73
CA HIS A 79 -4.46 7.31 1.49
C HIS A 79 -4.50 5.79 1.38
N VAL A 80 -3.45 5.24 0.78
CA VAL A 80 -3.14 3.82 0.79
C VAL A 80 -2.00 3.57 1.76
N THR A 81 -2.15 2.59 2.64
CA THR A 81 -1.06 2.14 3.51
C THR A 81 -0.18 1.16 2.74
N LEU A 82 1.13 1.34 2.82
CA LEU A 82 2.10 0.45 2.20
C LEU A 82 3.28 0.21 3.11
N CYS A 83 3.93 -0.93 2.92
CA CYS A 83 5.22 -1.21 3.52
C CYS A 83 6.22 -1.45 2.41
N PHE A 84 7.45 -0.96 2.53
CA PHE A 84 8.49 -1.27 1.56
C PHE A 84 9.79 -1.71 2.23
N LYS A 85 10.64 -2.33 1.42
CA LYS A 85 11.99 -2.76 1.75
C LYS A 85 12.94 -2.42 0.61
N ASP A 86 14.03 -1.75 0.94
CA ASP A 86 15.25 -1.70 0.13
C ASP A 86 16.20 -2.87 0.47
N ASP A 87 17.40 -2.87 -0.10
CA ASP A 87 18.42 -3.89 0.14
C ASP A 87 18.82 -4.03 1.62
N VAL A 88 18.91 -2.90 2.35
CA VAL A 88 19.28 -2.89 3.77
C VAL A 88 18.16 -3.49 4.61
N GLN A 89 16.91 -3.12 4.33
CA GLN A 89 15.76 -3.64 5.05
C GLN A 89 15.50 -5.13 4.77
N LEU A 90 15.75 -5.58 3.53
CA LEU A 90 15.74 -7.01 3.19
C LEU A 90 16.80 -7.78 3.98
N ALA A 91 18.04 -7.30 4.02
CA ALA A 91 19.13 -7.95 4.76
C ALA A 91 18.87 -8.00 6.28
N SER A 92 18.13 -7.02 6.81
CA SER A 92 17.89 -6.86 8.23
C SER A 92 16.53 -7.39 8.71
N ASN A 93 15.70 -7.96 7.83
CA ASN A 93 14.31 -8.37 8.12
C ASN A 93 13.48 -7.25 8.77
N THR A 94 13.57 -6.06 8.19
CA THR A 94 12.79 -4.89 8.60
C THR A 94 11.96 -4.36 7.44
N HIS A 95 11.00 -3.48 7.74
CA HIS A 95 10.24 -2.73 6.74
C HIS A 95 9.95 -1.31 7.22
N VAL A 96 9.64 -0.44 6.28
CA VAL A 96 9.15 0.92 6.56
C VAL A 96 7.67 0.98 6.18
N ALA A 97 6.80 1.25 7.15
CA ALA A 97 5.39 1.52 6.88
C ALA A 97 5.20 2.98 6.46
N SER A 98 4.40 3.20 5.43
CA SER A 98 4.20 4.50 4.79
C SER A 98 2.74 4.68 4.40
N HIS A 99 2.29 5.92 4.32
CA HIS A 99 1.01 6.29 3.72
C HIS A 99 1.29 7.05 2.43
N GLY A 100 0.72 6.58 1.32
CA GLY A 100 0.65 7.33 0.07
C GLY A 100 -0.69 8.05 0.01
N TYR A 101 -0.70 9.36 0.25
CA TYR A 101 -1.91 10.18 0.22
C TYR A 101 -2.34 10.47 -1.21
N VAL A 102 -3.65 10.46 -1.44
CA VAL A 102 -4.27 10.59 -2.75
C VAL A 102 -5.38 11.62 -2.75
N LYS A 103 -5.79 12.10 -3.94
CA LYS A 103 -6.83 13.13 -4.08
C LYS A 103 -8.17 12.73 -3.45
N GLY A 104 -8.55 11.46 -3.52
CA GLY A 104 -9.80 11.02 -2.94
C GLY A 104 -10.11 9.55 -3.19
N LYS A 105 -11.28 9.11 -2.71
CA LYS A 105 -11.76 7.75 -2.96
C LYS A 105 -11.91 7.50 -4.46
N GLY A 106 -11.25 6.46 -4.97
CA GLY A 106 -11.25 6.12 -6.40
C GLY A 106 -10.31 6.97 -7.28
N ASP A 107 -9.74 8.06 -6.76
CA ASP A 107 -8.73 8.87 -7.46
C ASP A 107 -7.37 8.65 -6.77
N LEU A 108 -6.59 7.70 -7.30
CA LEU A 108 -5.26 7.33 -6.80
C LEU A 108 -4.14 8.30 -7.25
N THR A 109 -4.48 9.51 -7.71
CA THR A 109 -3.48 10.54 -7.99
C THR A 109 -2.71 10.86 -6.72
N PHE A 110 -1.42 10.54 -6.72
CA PHE A 110 -0.51 10.77 -5.60
C PHE A 110 -0.39 12.26 -5.25
N LEU A 111 -0.46 12.57 -3.96
CA LEU A 111 -0.29 13.93 -3.43
C LEU A 111 1.02 14.06 -2.66
N GLN A 112 1.23 13.19 -1.67
CA GLN A 112 2.39 13.20 -0.77
C GLN A 112 2.51 11.87 -0.04
N ALA A 113 3.65 11.65 0.61
CA ALA A 113 3.88 10.47 1.44
C ALA A 113 4.23 10.83 2.88
N THR A 114 3.84 9.96 3.82
CA THR A 114 4.45 9.92 5.15
C THR A 114 5.08 8.56 5.39
N HIS A 115 6.13 8.54 6.21
CA HIS A 115 6.89 7.32 6.48
C HIS A 115 7.20 7.22 7.97
N SER A 116 6.94 6.04 8.52
CA SER A 116 7.38 5.66 9.85
C SER A 116 8.87 5.29 9.86
N GLY A 117 9.43 5.10 11.06
CA GLY A 117 10.75 4.46 11.20
C GLY A 117 10.71 2.99 10.78
N ALA A 118 11.89 2.43 10.49
CA ALA A 118 12.01 1.00 10.21
C ALA A 118 11.56 0.16 11.42
N LYS A 119 10.84 -0.93 11.14
CA LYS A 119 10.32 -1.87 12.14
C LYS A 119 10.69 -3.30 11.74
N PRO A 120 10.87 -4.22 12.71
CA PRO A 120 11.08 -5.63 12.38
C PRO A 120 9.84 -6.20 11.68
N ASP A 121 10.03 -7.17 10.79
CA ASP A 121 8.91 -7.84 10.10
C ASP A 121 7.96 -8.56 11.06
N SER A 122 8.48 -9.00 12.20
CA SER A 122 7.70 -9.56 13.31
C SER A 122 6.81 -8.54 14.02
N HIS A 123 6.86 -7.25 13.65
CA HIS A 123 5.96 -6.25 14.22
C HIS A 123 4.51 -6.60 13.92
N LEU A 124 3.73 -6.77 14.99
CA LEU A 124 2.36 -7.26 14.90
C LEU A 124 1.38 -6.11 14.71
N LYS A 125 0.34 -6.39 13.93
CA LYS A 125 -0.90 -5.62 13.94
C LYS A 125 -1.65 -5.87 15.25
N SER A 126 -2.66 -5.07 15.54
CA SER A 126 -3.53 -5.24 16.71
C SER A 126 -4.20 -6.62 16.79
N ASN A 127 -4.40 -7.29 15.65
CA ASN A 127 -4.96 -8.64 15.57
C ASN A 127 -3.92 -9.76 15.77
N GLY A 128 -2.71 -9.44 16.22
CA GLY A 128 -1.64 -10.41 16.50
C GLY A 128 -0.95 -11.00 15.26
N LYS A 129 -1.34 -10.59 14.04
CA LYS A 129 -0.66 -11.01 12.80
C LYS A 129 0.49 -10.08 12.44
N PRO A 130 1.60 -10.57 11.87
CA PRO A 130 2.68 -9.71 11.40
C PRO A 130 2.17 -8.73 10.33
N VAL A 131 2.76 -7.53 10.33
CA VAL A 131 2.54 -6.54 9.27
C VAL A 131 3.07 -7.09 7.95
N TRP A 132 4.28 -7.66 7.98
CA TRP A 132 4.92 -8.31 6.85
C TRP A 132 4.98 -9.83 7.09
N PRO A 133 3.98 -10.60 6.63
CA PRO A 133 3.93 -12.05 6.83
C PRO A 133 4.90 -12.78 5.89
N SER A 134 4.92 -14.11 6.01
CA SER A 134 5.68 -14.97 5.10
C SER A 134 5.17 -14.87 3.66
N GLU A 135 6.02 -15.15 2.67
CA GLU A 135 5.62 -15.10 1.25
C GLU A 135 4.46 -16.06 0.92
N MET A 136 4.25 -17.14 1.68
CA MET A 136 3.13 -18.08 1.49
C MET A 136 1.75 -17.45 1.77
N GLU A 137 1.73 -16.34 2.51
CA GLU A 137 0.55 -15.56 2.85
C GLU A 137 0.41 -14.29 1.99
N LEU A 138 1.26 -14.15 0.95
CA LEU A 138 1.28 -13.04 0.04
C LEU A 138 1.03 -13.50 -1.40
N ASP A 139 0.27 -12.71 -2.14
CA ASP A 139 0.20 -12.82 -3.60
C ASP A 139 1.20 -11.84 -4.20
N VAL A 140 1.96 -12.29 -5.20
CA VAL A 140 2.89 -11.46 -5.95
C VAL A 140 2.15 -10.91 -7.17
N ALA A 141 2.17 -9.59 -7.35
CA ALA A 141 1.63 -9.00 -8.56
C ALA A 141 2.44 -9.48 -9.77
N PRO A 142 1.79 -9.82 -10.90
CA PRO A 142 2.49 -10.17 -12.12
C PRO A 142 3.45 -9.05 -12.52
N GLU A 143 4.55 -9.40 -13.17
CA GLU A 143 5.49 -8.41 -13.69
C GLU A 143 4.77 -7.53 -14.71
N ILE A 144 4.50 -6.28 -14.32
CA ILE A 144 3.96 -5.29 -15.23
C ILE A 144 5.17 -4.63 -15.90
N GLY A 145 5.37 -4.94 -17.19
CA GLY A 145 6.33 -4.23 -18.01
C GLY A 145 5.97 -2.76 -18.05
N TYR A 146 6.76 -1.91 -17.40
CA TYR A 146 6.58 -0.45 -17.38
C TYR A 146 7.05 0.20 -18.70
N GLY A 147 6.54 -0.28 -19.84
CA GLY A 147 6.85 0.23 -21.18
C GLY A 147 5.99 1.42 -21.63
N HIS A 148 4.89 1.74 -20.93
CA HIS A 148 3.96 2.78 -21.37
C HIS A 148 3.38 3.56 -20.18
N PHE A 149 4.12 4.56 -19.71
CA PHE A 149 3.47 5.74 -19.15
C PHE A 149 3.34 6.76 -20.29
N PRO A 150 2.15 7.25 -20.65
CA PRO A 150 2.07 8.42 -21.51
C PRO A 150 2.79 9.55 -20.78
N SER A 151 3.84 10.09 -21.41
CA SER A 151 4.44 11.34 -20.98
C SER A 151 3.31 12.36 -20.89
N ALA A 152 3.13 13.00 -19.74
CA ALA A 152 2.14 14.04 -19.57
C ALA A 152 2.32 15.05 -20.70
N GLY A 153 1.30 15.16 -21.55
CA GLY A 153 1.33 16.03 -22.71
C GLY A 153 1.59 17.46 -22.26
N SER A 154 2.67 18.02 -22.79
CA SER A 154 2.92 19.46 -22.81
C SER A 154 1.75 20.12 -23.55
N GLY A 155 0.94 20.89 -22.83
CA GLY A 155 0.01 21.88 -23.38
C GLY A 155 0.54 23.27 -23.05
#